data_AF-A0A9K3N4F8-F1
#
_entry.id   AF-A0A9K3N4F8-F1
#
_cell.length_a   1.000
_cell.length_b   1.000
_cell.length_c   1.000
_cell.angle_alpha   90.00
_cell.angle_beta   90.00
_cell.angle_gamma   90.00
#
_symmetry.space_group_name_H-M   'P 1'
#
loop_
_entity.id
_entity.type
_entity.pdbx_description
1 polymer ?
#
loop_
_entity_poly.entity_id
_entity_poly.type
_entity_poly.pdbx_seq_one_letter_code
_entity_poly.pdbx_strand_id
1 'polypeptide(L)'
;MSPLVSLHHPDRIDPIFPSMTQTNALRHLYEAANIDPHRILQQTVCYDRWYSWTVSVSWGYAIEVFGVHVLLPDVLRIPVTFQPWLKNRVFNTFFNFDMRRHHHEPCRRPVVFHLDSVHLKEDRITSVYRVMEERNCTFGMSSPRRIQEITVYSQKLNLELKQLQSPRRQCCDILPSSSYKLMEINIRSCHEEELIHKKP
;
A
#
# COMPACT_ATOMS: atom_id res chain seq x y z
N MET A 1 -4.38 7.73 1.44
CA MET A 1 -4.64 6.99 2.67
C MET A 1 -4.35 7.92 3.82
N SER A 2 -5.35 8.09 4.67
CA SER A 2 -5.13 8.51 6.04
C SER A 2 -4.20 7.49 6.72
N PRO A 3 -3.35 7.89 7.67
CA PRO A 3 -2.80 6.92 8.64
C PRO A 3 -3.94 6.08 9.21
N LEU A 4 -3.62 4.86 9.65
CA LEU A 4 -4.55 3.94 10.31
C LEU A 4 -5.55 4.73 11.16
N VAL A 5 -6.81 4.80 10.72
CA VAL A 5 -7.83 5.59 11.42
C VAL A 5 -8.20 4.89 12.72
N SER A 6 -8.45 3.58 12.64
CA SER A 6 -8.66 2.69 13.77
C SER A 6 -8.70 1.25 13.28
N LEU A 7 -8.18 0.31 14.07
CA LEU A 7 -8.50 -1.12 13.99
C LEU A 7 -9.42 -1.44 15.17
N HIS A 8 -10.71 -1.60 14.91
CA HIS A 8 -11.70 -1.88 15.94
C HIS A 8 -12.46 -3.16 15.59
N HIS A 9 -12.66 -4.02 16.59
CA HIS A 9 -13.25 -5.36 16.43
C HIS A 9 -12.61 -6.22 15.31
N PRO A 10 -11.28 -6.39 15.29
CA PRO A 10 -10.62 -7.22 14.29
C PRO A 10 -11.07 -8.69 14.35
N ASP A 11 -11.69 -9.13 15.45
CA ASP A 11 -12.30 -10.45 15.66
C ASP A 11 -13.64 -10.63 14.94
N ARG A 12 -14.29 -9.55 14.50
CA ARG A 12 -15.64 -9.56 13.91
C ARG A 12 -15.70 -9.11 12.46
N ILE A 13 -14.56 -8.76 11.89
CA ILE A 13 -14.43 -8.38 10.49
C ILE A 13 -13.69 -9.48 9.72
N ASP A 14 -13.75 -9.40 8.40
CA ASP A 14 -12.92 -10.23 7.53
C ASP A 14 -11.43 -9.96 7.83
N PRO A 15 -10.57 -10.98 7.75
CA PRO A 15 -9.16 -10.85 8.00
C PRO A 15 -8.54 -9.82 7.04
N ILE A 16 -7.63 -8.99 7.56
CA ILE A 16 -6.97 -7.95 6.75
C ILE A 16 -6.05 -8.52 5.66
N PHE A 17 -5.54 -9.75 5.87
CA PHE A 17 -4.79 -10.52 4.90
C PHE A 17 -5.66 -11.67 4.36
N PRO A 18 -5.77 -11.82 3.02
CA PRO A 18 -6.49 -12.95 2.42
C PRO A 18 -5.92 -14.29 2.87
N SER A 19 -6.77 -15.32 2.91
CA SER A 19 -6.37 -16.71 3.25
C SER A 19 -5.77 -16.90 4.66
N MET A 20 -5.95 -15.93 5.57
CA MET A 20 -5.56 -16.04 6.98
C MET A 20 -6.79 -15.98 7.90
N THR A 21 -6.68 -16.50 9.12
CA THR A 21 -7.66 -16.21 10.18
C THR A 21 -7.42 -14.81 10.73
N GLN A 22 -8.41 -14.20 11.41
CA GLN A 22 -8.27 -12.85 11.99
C GLN A 22 -7.04 -12.74 12.90
N THR A 23 -6.84 -13.73 13.79
CA THR A 23 -5.70 -13.76 14.72
C THR A 23 -4.36 -13.90 14.01
N ASN A 24 -4.29 -14.75 12.98
CA ASN A 24 -3.04 -14.92 12.21
C ASN A 24 -2.73 -13.68 11.38
N ALA A 25 -3.75 -13.04 10.80
CA ALA A 25 -3.59 -11.79 10.06
C ALA A 25 -3.06 -10.65 10.96
N LEU A 26 -3.55 -10.56 12.20
CA LEU A 26 -3.00 -9.62 13.17
C LEU A 26 -1.55 -9.95 13.52
N ARG A 27 -1.23 -11.21 13.83
CA ARG A 27 0.14 -11.64 14.13
C ARG A 27 1.09 -11.28 12.97
N HIS A 28 0.67 -11.54 11.74
CA HIS A 28 1.40 -11.19 10.52
C HIS A 28 1.67 -9.69 10.39
N LEU A 29 0.67 -8.84 10.67
CA LEU A 29 0.87 -7.38 10.71
C LEU A 29 1.92 -6.98 11.75
N TYR A 30 1.91 -7.63 12.92
CA TYR A 30 2.87 -7.36 14.00
C TYR A 30 4.30 -7.77 13.64
N GLU A 31 4.51 -8.75 12.76
CA GLU A 31 5.86 -9.08 12.27
C GLU A 31 6.52 -7.87 11.58
N ALA A 32 5.77 -7.16 10.73
CA ALA A 32 6.23 -5.92 10.12
C ALA A 32 6.33 -4.77 11.13
N ALA A 33 5.32 -4.62 12.00
CA ALA A 33 5.30 -3.55 13.00
C ALA A 33 6.49 -3.63 13.98
N ASN A 34 6.94 -4.84 14.32
CA ASN A 34 8.10 -5.04 15.20
C ASN A 34 9.43 -4.66 14.53
N ILE A 35 9.51 -4.70 13.21
CA ILE A 35 10.73 -4.37 12.44
C ILE A 35 10.85 -2.84 12.25
N ASP A 36 9.80 -2.20 11.76
CA ASP A 36 9.77 -0.75 11.52
C ASP A 36 8.41 -0.15 11.94
N PRO A 37 8.21 0.09 13.25
CA PRO A 37 6.95 0.60 13.79
C PRO A 37 6.64 2.02 13.31
N HIS A 38 7.65 2.79 12.90
CA HIS A 38 7.45 4.15 12.42
C HIS A 38 6.88 4.19 11.01
N ARG A 39 7.13 3.15 10.20
CA ARG A 39 6.70 3.06 8.81
C ARG A 39 5.40 2.26 8.62
N ILE A 40 4.99 1.45 9.59
CA ILE A 40 3.81 0.58 9.48
C ILE A 40 2.58 1.35 8.99
N LEU A 41 1.97 0.88 7.90
CA LEU A 41 0.78 1.46 7.27
C LEU A 41 0.93 2.91 6.78
N GLN A 42 2.15 3.45 6.76
CA GLN A 42 2.41 4.72 6.10
C GLN A 42 2.37 4.51 4.59
N GLN A 43 1.62 5.39 3.91
CA GLN A 43 1.48 5.32 2.48
C GLN A 43 2.57 6.14 1.78
N THR A 44 3.25 5.48 0.85
CA THR A 44 4.21 6.08 -0.08
C THR A 44 3.71 5.83 -1.51
N VAL A 45 3.77 6.83 -2.39
CA VAL A 45 3.24 6.73 -3.77
C VAL A 45 4.37 6.92 -4.77
N CYS A 46 4.54 5.94 -5.65
CA CYS A 46 5.54 5.92 -6.71
C CYS A 46 4.85 6.04 -8.07
N TYR A 47 5.51 6.73 -9.00
CA TYR A 47 5.03 6.85 -10.37
C TYR A 47 6.02 6.13 -11.29
N ASP A 48 5.53 5.15 -12.03
CA ASP A 48 6.31 4.54 -13.10
C ASP A 48 6.18 5.38 -14.36
N ARG A 49 7.29 5.89 -14.87
CA ARG A 49 7.30 6.70 -16.10
C ARG A 49 7.19 5.85 -17.36
N TRP A 50 7.59 4.58 -17.32
CA TRP A 50 7.63 3.75 -18.53
C TRP A 50 6.26 3.22 -18.92
N TYR A 51 5.50 2.67 -17.97
CA TYR A 51 4.15 2.17 -18.21
C TYR A 51 3.05 3.16 -17.78
N SER A 52 3.43 4.35 -17.28
CA SER A 52 2.50 5.33 -16.71
C SER A 52 1.64 4.74 -15.59
N TRP A 53 2.22 3.85 -14.77
CA TRP A 53 1.53 3.26 -13.63
C TRP A 53 1.65 4.15 -12.39
N THR A 54 0.68 4.01 -11.51
CA THR A 54 0.74 4.59 -10.17
C THR A 54 0.79 3.47 -9.15
N VAL A 55 1.77 3.49 -8.25
CA VAL A 55 1.96 2.47 -7.22
C VAL A 55 1.77 3.12 -5.86
N SER A 56 0.83 2.60 -5.09
CA SER A 56 0.56 3.04 -3.72
C SER A 56 1.00 1.95 -2.76
N VAL A 57 2.09 2.20 -2.04
CA VAL A 57 2.66 1.29 -1.06
C VAL A 57 2.17 1.65 0.34
N SER A 58 1.35 0.81 0.96
CA SER A 58 1.06 0.84 2.39
C SER A 58 1.96 -0.19 3.09
N TRP A 59 3.11 0.28 3.55
CA TRP A 59 4.17 -0.61 3.98
C TRP A 59 3.76 -1.48 5.17
N GLY A 60 4.12 -2.77 5.12
CA GLY A 60 3.73 -3.77 6.11
C GLY A 60 2.30 -4.29 5.97
N TYR A 61 1.58 -3.89 4.91
CA TYR A 61 0.22 -4.37 4.65
C TYR A 61 -0.04 -4.72 3.19
N ALA A 62 -0.14 -3.72 2.31
CA ALA A 62 -0.57 -3.95 0.94
C ALA A 62 -0.07 -2.88 -0.04
N ILE A 63 0.06 -3.26 -1.30
CA ILE A 63 0.45 -2.39 -2.41
C ILE A 63 -0.67 -2.41 -3.45
N GLU A 64 -1.18 -1.23 -3.81
CA GLU A 64 -2.10 -1.06 -4.93
C GLU A 64 -1.34 -0.58 -6.17
N VAL A 65 -1.41 -1.33 -7.26
CA VAL A 65 -0.85 -0.93 -8.56
C VAL A 65 -1.96 -0.57 -9.54
N PHE A 66 -2.00 0.70 -9.91
CA PHE A 66 -2.91 1.25 -10.90
C PHE A 66 -2.25 1.21 -12.28
N GLY A 67 -2.90 0.56 -13.24
CA GLY A 67 -2.42 0.49 -14.63
C GLY A 67 -2.52 1.79 -15.42
N VAL A 68 -2.69 2.93 -14.73
CA VAL A 68 -2.87 4.27 -15.28
C VAL A 68 -2.23 5.30 -14.34
N HIS A 69 -1.98 6.49 -14.88
CA HIS A 69 -1.54 7.63 -14.09
C HIS A 69 -2.72 8.17 -13.28
N VAL A 70 -2.57 8.23 -11.96
CA VAL A 70 -3.58 8.72 -11.02
C VAL A 70 -2.97 9.85 -10.20
N LEU A 71 -3.66 10.99 -10.15
CA LEU A 71 -3.19 12.14 -9.40
C LEU A 71 -3.07 11.80 -7.91
N LEU A 72 -2.03 12.32 -7.26
CA LEU A 72 -1.75 12.05 -5.86
C LEU A 72 -2.98 12.28 -4.95
N PRO A 73 -3.76 13.38 -5.06
CA PRO A 73 -4.97 13.56 -4.27
C PRO A 73 -5.96 12.39 -4.39
N ASP A 74 -6.16 11.84 -5.59
CA ASP A 74 -7.09 10.73 -5.84
C ASP A 74 -6.57 9.39 -5.30
N VAL A 75 -5.25 9.13 -5.42
CA VAL A 75 -4.59 7.96 -4.81
C VAL A 75 -4.69 8.02 -3.29
N LEU A 76 -4.70 9.23 -2.73
CA LEU A 76 -4.78 9.44 -1.29
C LEU A 76 -6.21 9.32 -0.74
N ARG A 77 -7.26 9.29 -1.57
CA ARG A 77 -8.64 9.07 -1.11
C ARG A 77 -8.81 7.66 -0.56
N ILE A 78 -9.64 7.52 0.47
CA ILE A 78 -9.80 6.26 1.20
C ILE A 78 -10.70 5.33 0.36
N PRO A 79 -10.27 4.11 0.00
CA PRO A 79 -11.17 3.16 -0.65
C PRO A 79 -12.31 2.76 0.30
N VAL A 80 -13.48 2.43 -0.24
CA VAL A 80 -14.63 2.01 0.56
C VAL A 80 -14.38 0.62 1.15
N THR A 81 -13.80 0.56 2.35
CA THR A 81 -13.50 -0.68 3.10
C THR A 81 -14.31 -0.83 4.39
N PHE A 82 -15.14 0.17 4.73
CA PHE A 82 -15.92 0.19 5.97
C PHE A 82 -17.35 -0.26 5.72
N GLN A 83 -17.93 -0.98 6.67
CA GLN A 83 -19.35 -1.33 6.69
C GLN A 83 -19.97 -0.92 8.02
N PRO A 84 -21.21 -0.42 8.03
CA PRO A 84 -21.88 -0.11 9.27
C PRO A 84 -22.14 -1.39 10.08
N TRP A 85 -22.08 -1.28 11.41
CA TRP A 85 -22.36 -2.38 12.33
C TRP A 85 -23.78 -2.95 12.15
N LEU A 86 -24.76 -2.05 12.02
CA LEU A 86 -26.13 -2.42 11.69
C LEU A 86 -26.27 -2.55 10.18
N LYS A 87 -26.61 -3.76 9.71
CA LYS A 87 -26.89 -4.07 8.29
C LYS A 87 -28.24 -3.47 7.85
N ASN A 88 -28.39 -2.16 7.93
CA ASN A 88 -29.53 -1.45 7.35
C ASN A 88 -29.01 -0.45 6.30
N ARG A 89 -29.61 -0.49 5.09
CA ARG A 89 -29.16 0.26 3.90
C ARG A 89 -29.06 1.76 4.14
N VAL A 90 -29.86 2.29 5.05
CA VAL A 90 -29.85 3.71 5.44
C VAL A 90 -28.51 4.12 6.05
N PHE A 91 -27.79 3.20 6.72
CA PHE A 91 -26.54 3.56 7.41
C PHE A 91 -25.26 3.47 6.57
N ASN A 92 -25.34 2.98 5.33
CA ASN A 92 -24.17 2.86 4.45
C ASN A 92 -23.59 4.22 3.99
N THR A 93 -24.25 5.34 4.29
CA THR A 93 -23.90 6.69 3.84
C THR A 93 -23.40 7.63 4.94
N PHE A 94 -23.32 7.20 6.21
CA PHE A 94 -22.96 8.10 7.34
C PHE A 94 -21.45 8.28 7.58
N PHE A 95 -20.59 7.82 6.67
CA PHE A 95 -19.16 8.06 6.82
C PHE A 95 -18.80 9.44 6.25
N ASN A 96 -18.40 10.37 7.13
CA ASN A 96 -18.01 11.74 6.76
C ASN A 96 -16.59 11.84 6.15
N PHE A 97 -16.12 10.79 5.47
CA PHE A 97 -14.82 10.75 4.82
C PHE A 97 -14.97 10.86 3.31
N ASP A 98 -14.02 11.53 2.66
CA ASP A 98 -13.93 11.49 1.20
C ASP A 98 -13.46 10.12 0.73
N MET A 99 -14.41 9.32 0.24
CA MET A 99 -14.21 7.94 -0.14
C MET A 99 -14.12 7.78 -1.66
N ARG A 100 -13.15 6.99 -2.11
CA ARG A 100 -13.04 6.52 -3.49
C ARG A 100 -13.83 5.21 -3.64
N ARG A 101 -14.90 5.23 -4.43
CA ARG A 101 -15.62 4.01 -4.81
C ARG A 101 -14.76 3.15 -5.72
N HIS A 102 -14.83 1.83 -5.53
CA HIS A 102 -14.21 0.91 -6.46
C HIS A 102 -14.90 0.99 -7.82
N HIS A 103 -14.11 0.91 -8.90
CA HIS A 103 -14.65 0.82 -10.25
C HIS A 103 -15.62 -0.37 -10.37
N HIS A 104 -16.76 -0.20 -11.04
CA HIS A 104 -17.75 -1.26 -11.17
C HIS A 104 -17.16 -2.53 -11.80
N GLU A 105 -16.45 -2.39 -12.92
CA GLU A 105 -15.69 -3.48 -13.54
C GLU A 105 -14.48 -3.91 -12.68
N PRO A 106 -14.41 -5.18 -12.22
CA PRO A 106 -13.33 -5.67 -11.36
C PRO A 106 -11.94 -5.63 -12.02
N CYS A 107 -11.86 -5.81 -13.34
CA CYS A 107 -10.59 -5.84 -14.07
C CYS A 107 -9.93 -4.46 -14.22
N ARG A 108 -10.72 -3.38 -14.14
CA ARG A 108 -10.24 -1.99 -14.15
C ARG A 108 -9.82 -1.47 -12.77
N ARG A 109 -10.05 -2.25 -11.71
CA ARG A 109 -9.56 -1.93 -10.37
C ARG A 109 -8.03 -2.14 -10.31
N PRO A 110 -7.33 -1.38 -9.44
CA PRO A 110 -5.91 -1.64 -9.19
C PRO A 110 -5.69 -3.09 -8.74
N VAL A 111 -4.52 -3.61 -9.05
CA VAL A 111 -4.08 -4.92 -8.54
C VAL A 111 -3.55 -4.72 -7.13
N VAL A 112 -3.98 -5.57 -6.20
CA VAL A 112 -3.58 -5.49 -4.79
C VAL A 112 -2.64 -6.64 -4.47
N PHE A 113 -1.47 -6.30 -3.94
CA PHE A 113 -0.47 -7.23 -3.45
C PHE A 113 -0.42 -7.12 -1.94
N HIS A 114 -0.51 -8.23 -1.22
CA HIS A 114 -0.48 -8.25 0.23
C HIS A 114 0.90 -8.67 0.73
N LEU A 115 1.29 -8.18 1.91
CA LEU A 115 2.54 -8.56 2.56
C LEU A 115 2.59 -10.08 2.71
N ASP A 116 3.62 -10.68 2.14
CA ASP A 116 3.92 -12.12 2.27
C ASP A 116 4.97 -12.35 3.35
N SER A 117 6.06 -11.56 3.33
CA SER A 117 7.14 -11.67 4.32
C SER A 117 7.94 -10.39 4.45
N VAL A 118 8.63 -10.23 5.57
CA VAL A 118 9.49 -9.09 5.87
C VAL A 118 10.76 -9.55 6.57
N HIS A 119 11.90 -9.02 6.15
CA HIS A 119 13.22 -9.40 6.63
C HIS A 119 14.06 -8.16 6.89
N LEU A 120 14.82 -8.17 7.98
CA LEU A 120 15.81 -7.14 8.30
C LEU A 120 17.20 -7.77 8.23
N LYS A 121 18.08 -7.22 7.39
CA LYS A 121 19.49 -7.60 7.32
C LYS A 121 20.35 -6.34 7.23
N GLU A 122 21.32 -6.20 8.13
CA GLU A 122 22.31 -5.11 8.11
C GLU A 122 21.65 -3.71 7.96
N ASP A 123 20.59 -3.47 8.73
CA ASP A 123 19.78 -2.23 8.72
C ASP A 123 18.97 -1.96 7.43
N ARG A 124 18.99 -2.90 6.49
CA ARG A 124 18.13 -2.89 5.30
C ARG A 124 16.95 -3.82 5.49
N ILE A 125 15.76 -3.25 5.30
CA ILE A 125 14.50 -3.96 5.34
C ILE A 125 14.14 -4.38 3.91
N THR A 126 13.81 -5.64 3.74
CA THR A 126 13.26 -6.20 2.51
C THR A 126 11.89 -6.77 2.83
N SER A 127 10.86 -6.28 2.14
CA SER A 127 9.49 -6.78 2.28
C SER A 127 8.98 -7.28 0.93
N VAL A 128 8.34 -8.44 0.94
CA VAL A 128 7.84 -9.12 -0.25
C VAL A 128 6.32 -9.10 -0.21
N TYR A 129 5.70 -8.77 -1.34
CA TYR A 129 4.25 -8.68 -1.48
C TYR A 129 3.79 -9.51 -2.67
N ARG A 130 2.70 -10.25 -2.50
CA ARG A 130 2.18 -11.17 -3.52
C ARG A 130 0.70 -10.97 -3.75
N VAL A 131 0.24 -11.32 -4.96
CA VAL A 131 -1.19 -11.41 -5.24
C VAL A 131 -1.72 -12.65 -4.52
N MET A 132 -2.69 -12.45 -3.63
CA MET A 132 -3.36 -13.57 -2.93
C MET A 132 -4.74 -13.87 -3.51
N GLU A 133 -5.34 -12.91 -4.23
CA GLU A 133 -6.61 -13.07 -4.92
C GLU A 133 -6.46 -12.75 -6.41
N GLU A 134 -6.22 -13.78 -7.21
CA GLU A 134 -6.17 -13.63 -8.65
C GLU A 134 -7.60 -13.50 -9.23
N ARG A 135 -7.76 -12.58 -10.19
CA ARG A 135 -9.00 -12.43 -10.94
C ARG A 135 -8.76 -12.80 -12.39
N ASN A 136 -9.70 -13.57 -12.94
CA ASN A 136 -9.73 -13.90 -14.36
C ASN A 136 -10.04 -12.64 -15.18
N CYS A 137 -9.00 -11.95 -15.59
CA CYS A 137 -9.06 -10.78 -16.46
C CYS A 137 -8.17 -11.05 -17.66
N THR A 138 -8.62 -10.66 -18.86
CA THR A 138 -7.73 -10.56 -20.01
C THR A 138 -6.87 -9.32 -19.85
N PHE A 139 -5.56 -9.45 -20.06
CA PHE A 139 -4.64 -8.33 -19.94
C PHE A 139 -3.47 -8.42 -20.93
N GLY A 140 -3.07 -7.25 -21.44
CA GLY A 140 -1.96 -7.12 -22.38
C GLY A 140 -0.59 -7.04 -21.71
N MET A 141 0.45 -6.83 -22.51
CA MET A 141 1.84 -6.80 -22.07
C MET A 141 2.16 -5.68 -21.06
N SER A 142 1.47 -4.53 -21.17
CA SER A 142 1.64 -3.34 -20.32
C SER A 142 0.72 -3.31 -19.10
N SER A 143 0.10 -4.45 -18.75
CA SER A 143 -0.78 -4.53 -17.59
C SER A 143 0.01 -4.89 -16.33
N PRO A 144 -0.26 -4.21 -15.19
CA PRO A 144 0.35 -4.58 -13.91
C PRO A 144 -0.10 -5.96 -13.40
N ARG A 145 -1.15 -6.56 -13.99
CA ARG A 145 -1.62 -7.92 -13.66
C ARG A 145 -0.62 -9.03 -14.02
N ARG A 146 0.44 -8.73 -14.76
CA ARG A 146 1.53 -9.67 -15.04
C ARG A 146 2.49 -9.82 -13.88
N ILE A 147 2.54 -8.84 -13.00
CA ILE A 147 3.38 -8.85 -11.81
C ILE A 147 2.76 -9.85 -10.84
N GLN A 148 3.61 -10.75 -10.33
CA GLN A 148 3.24 -11.75 -9.34
C GLN A 148 3.80 -11.38 -7.97
N GLU A 149 4.94 -10.68 -7.96
CA GLU A 149 5.66 -10.33 -6.75
C GLU A 149 6.17 -8.88 -6.81
N ILE A 150 6.07 -8.18 -5.68
CA ILE A 150 6.69 -6.87 -5.50
C ILE A 150 7.66 -6.97 -4.31
N THR A 151 8.92 -6.61 -4.54
CA THR A 151 9.92 -6.50 -3.48
C THR A 151 10.14 -5.03 -3.17
N VAL A 152 9.97 -4.66 -1.91
CA VAL A 152 10.19 -3.30 -1.42
C VAL A 152 11.40 -3.28 -0.49
N TYR A 153 12.38 -2.46 -0.86
CA TYR A 153 13.55 -2.16 -0.06
C TYR A 153 13.37 -0.85 0.69
N SER A 154 13.81 -0.80 1.93
CA SER A 154 13.85 0.44 2.72
C SER A 154 14.91 0.37 3.81
N GLN A 155 15.38 1.52 4.27
CA GLN A 155 16.12 1.62 5.53
C GLN A 155 15.15 1.77 6.69
N LYS A 156 15.55 1.34 7.88
CA LYS A 156 14.73 1.51 9.09
C LYS A 156 14.45 2.99 9.33
N LEU A 157 13.18 3.34 9.49
CA LEU A 157 12.79 4.74 9.67
C LEU A 157 13.06 5.19 11.12
N ASN A 158 14.12 5.98 11.31
CA ASN A 158 14.42 6.62 12.59
C ASN A 158 13.91 8.07 12.59
N LEU A 159 12.72 8.29 13.15
CA LEU A 159 12.15 9.62 13.32
C LEU A 159 12.88 10.37 14.44
N GLU A 160 14.00 11.03 14.14
CA GLU A 160 14.59 12.02 15.05
C GLU A 160 13.63 13.22 15.23
N LEU A 161 13.77 13.99 16.31
CA LEU A 161 12.89 15.15 16.64
C LEU A 161 12.69 16.13 15.46
N LYS A 162 13.68 16.28 14.57
CA LYS A 162 13.59 17.12 13.36
C LYS A 162 12.66 16.55 12.26
N GLN A 163 12.45 15.23 12.24
CA GLN A 163 11.58 14.51 11.30
C GLN A 163 10.13 14.33 11.80
N LEU A 164 9.81 14.78 13.01
CA LEU A 164 8.43 14.80 13.53
C LEU A 164 7.54 15.86 12.86
N GLN A 165 8.14 16.79 12.11
CA GLN A 165 7.46 17.86 11.39
C GLN A 165 6.89 17.36 10.06
N SER A 166 5.68 17.81 9.72
CA SER A 166 5.01 17.51 8.44
C SER A 166 5.77 18.12 7.25
N PRO A 167 5.75 17.50 6.05
CA PRO A 167 5.18 16.18 5.72
C PRO A 167 6.11 15.03 6.10
N ARG A 168 5.53 13.96 6.68
CA ARG A 168 6.27 12.75 7.14
C ARG A 168 6.41 11.66 6.06
N ARG A 169 5.99 11.94 4.82
CA ARG A 169 5.95 10.94 3.76
C ARG A 169 7.34 10.78 3.14
N GLN A 170 7.69 9.54 2.85
CA GLN A 170 8.88 9.22 2.08
C GLN A 170 8.56 9.14 0.59
N CYS A 171 9.59 9.23 -0.23
CA CYS A 171 9.53 9.06 -1.67
C CYS A 171 10.00 7.66 -2.03
N CYS A 172 9.82 7.28 -3.29
CA CYS A 172 10.20 5.97 -3.75
C CYS A 172 10.56 5.94 -5.23
N ASP A 173 11.45 5.02 -5.54
CA ASP A 173 11.87 4.72 -6.90
C ASP A 173 11.37 3.33 -7.28
N ILE A 174 10.92 3.20 -8.52
CA ILE A 174 10.69 1.90 -9.15
C ILE A 174 11.99 1.52 -9.84
N LEU A 175 12.57 0.41 -9.41
CA LEU A 175 13.86 -0.06 -9.90
C LEU A 175 13.68 -0.90 -11.16
N PRO A 176 14.67 -0.92 -12.08
CA PRO A 176 14.65 -1.83 -13.22
C PRO A 176 14.64 -3.28 -12.73
N SER A 177 13.64 -4.07 -13.15
CA SER A 177 13.59 -5.50 -12.86
C SER A 177 14.04 -6.33 -14.05
N SER A 178 14.72 -7.43 -13.77
CA SER A 178 15.11 -8.44 -14.77
C SER A 178 13.94 -9.31 -15.25
N SER A 179 12.80 -9.27 -14.56
CA SER A 179 11.62 -10.10 -14.83
C SER A 179 10.35 -9.26 -14.92
N TYR A 180 9.51 -9.51 -15.92
CA TYR A 180 8.19 -8.86 -16.05
C TYR A 180 7.18 -9.29 -14.97
N LYS A 181 7.52 -10.31 -14.15
CA LYS A 181 6.71 -10.81 -13.04
C LYS A 181 7.11 -10.21 -11.70
N LEU A 182 8.24 -9.51 -11.65
CA LEU A 182 8.79 -8.92 -10.44
C LEU A 182 8.82 -7.40 -10.61
N MET A 183 8.37 -6.69 -9.58
CA MET A 183 8.58 -5.25 -9.48
C MET A 183 9.42 -4.97 -8.24
N GLU A 184 10.43 -4.13 -8.38
CA GLU A 184 11.28 -3.74 -7.27
C GLU A 184 11.08 -2.26 -6.97
N ILE A 185 10.90 -1.93 -5.70
CA ILE A 185 10.64 -0.57 -5.23
C ILE A 185 11.63 -0.24 -4.11
N ASN A 186 12.23 0.93 -4.15
CA ASN A 186 13.08 1.43 -3.08
C ASN A 186 12.41 2.64 -2.41
N ILE A 187 12.12 2.56 -1.11
CA ILE A 187 11.60 3.69 -0.34
C ILE A 187 12.77 4.43 0.32
N ARG A 188 12.82 5.75 0.12
CA ARG A 188 13.90 6.63 0.56
C ARG A 188 13.39 8.02 0.96
N SER A 189 14.29 8.82 1.53
CA SER A 189 14.04 10.26 1.69
C SER A 189 13.84 10.93 0.34
N CYS A 190 12.98 11.95 0.30
CA CYS A 190 12.69 12.70 -0.91
C CYS A 190 13.85 13.62 -1.31
N HIS A 191 14.15 13.68 -2.61
CA HIS A 191 15.09 14.63 -3.21
C HIS A 191 14.49 16.04 -3.29
N GLU A 192 15.32 17.07 -3.39
CA GLU A 192 14.91 18.48 -3.30
C GLU A 192 13.90 18.90 -4.38
N GLU A 193 13.95 18.26 -5.55
CA GLU A 193 13.08 18.49 -6.70
C GLU A 193 11.71 17.78 -6.60
N GLU A 194 11.54 16.86 -5.65
CA GLU A 194 10.29 16.12 -5.49
C GLU A 194 9.23 16.99 -4.79
N LEU A 195 7.99 16.97 -5.30
CA LEU A 195 6.90 17.86 -4.86
C LEU A 195 6.63 17.83 -3.35
N ILE A 196 6.93 16.72 -2.68
CA ILE A 196 6.70 16.51 -1.25
C ILE A 196 7.97 16.69 -0.41
N HIS A 197 9.07 17.11 -1.02
CA HIS A 197 10.30 17.44 -0.31
C HIS A 197 10.09 18.63 0.61
N LYS A 198 10.62 18.52 1.83
CA LYS A 198 10.56 19.58 2.81
C LYS A 198 11.73 20.54 2.61
N LYS A 199 11.44 21.76 2.17
CA LYS A 199 12.43 22.85 2.22
C LYS A 199 12.74 23.19 3.68
N PRO A 200 14.01 23.45 4.03
CA PRO A 200 14.43 23.75 5.40
C PRO A 200 13.68 24.94 6.01
#